data_AF-A0A8H8NQE7-F1
#
_entry.id   AF-A0A8H8NQE7-F1
#
_cell.length_a   1.000
_cell.length_b   1.000
_cell.length_c   1.000
_cell.angle_alpha   90.00
_cell.angle_beta   90.00
_cell.angle_gamma   90.00
#
_symmetry.space_group_name_H-M   'P 1'
#
loop_
_entity.id
_entity.type
_entity.pdbx_description
1 polymer ?
#
loop_
_entity_poly.entity_id
_entity_poly.type
_entity_poly.pdbx_seq_one_letter_code
_entity_poly.pdbx_strand_id
1 'polypeptide(L)'
;MKAFLGYPITKTELKARVDLLDPAEFRYVGALDAETRYIWDIYDRFSFIGPFRLIKATVNDEAGYVCAVGWNDCRLERIPPLLLEWAERVFGGKPRTFMIDKRTRTFKSRRADGEDEDVVRDNMLLISNLDAFR
;
A
#
# COMPACT_ATOMS: atom_id res chain seq x y z
N MET A 1 -2.11 -1.12 21.08
CA MET A 1 -1.75 -0.36 19.86
C MET A 1 -1.12 -1.34 18.89
N LYS A 2 -1.45 -1.33 17.59
CA LYS A 2 -0.83 -2.24 16.61
C LYS A 2 -0.03 -1.38 15.62
N ALA A 3 1.20 -1.79 15.32
CA ALA A 3 2.03 -1.16 14.31
C ALA A 3 2.23 -2.09 13.10
N PHE A 4 2.50 -1.52 11.93
CA PHE A 4 2.87 -2.25 10.73
C PHE A 4 3.79 -1.42 9.83
N LEU A 5 4.52 -2.10 8.94
CA LEU A 5 5.30 -1.45 7.87
C LEU A 5 4.47 -1.36 6.60
N GLY A 6 4.49 -0.19 5.96
CA GLY A 6 3.82 -0.01 4.68
C GLY A 6 4.27 1.21 3.88
N TYR A 7 3.63 1.39 2.73
CA TYR A 7 3.93 2.44 1.76
C TYR A 7 2.65 3.22 1.47
N PRO A 8 2.57 4.50 1.88
CA PRO A 8 1.44 5.36 1.51
C PRO A 8 1.63 5.87 0.08
N ILE A 9 0.54 5.98 -0.66
CA ILE A 9 0.54 6.56 -2.01
C ILE A 9 -0.82 7.19 -2.31
N THR A 10 -0.86 8.35 -2.97
CA THR A 10 -2.13 8.86 -3.52
C THR A 10 -2.54 8.09 -4.77
N LYS A 11 -3.81 8.15 -5.17
CA LYS A 11 -4.25 7.55 -6.44
C LYS A 11 -3.50 8.13 -7.64
N THR A 12 -3.28 9.43 -7.63
CA THR A 12 -2.58 10.17 -8.70
C THR A 12 -1.15 9.66 -8.85
N GLU A 13 -0.43 9.53 -7.72
CA GLU A 13 0.92 8.99 -7.69
C GLU A 13 0.97 7.53 -8.11
N LEU A 14 0.02 6.71 -7.65
CA LEU A 14 -0.04 5.29 -8.00
C LEU A 14 -0.21 5.11 -9.51
N LYS A 15 -1.12 5.86 -10.12
CA LYS A 15 -1.30 5.84 -11.57
C LYS A 15 -0.02 6.26 -12.29
N ALA A 16 0.57 7.39 -11.91
CA ALA A 16 1.79 7.89 -12.53
C ALA A 16 2.94 6.88 -12.44
N ARG A 17 3.08 6.17 -11.31
CA ARG A 17 4.12 5.15 -11.14
C ARG A 17 3.83 3.89 -11.95
N VAL A 18 2.61 3.37 -11.90
CA VAL A 18 2.25 2.15 -12.66
C VAL A 18 2.35 2.41 -14.16
N ASP A 19 2.00 3.60 -14.63
CA ASP A 19 2.15 3.98 -16.05
C ASP A 19 3.63 4.00 -16.52
N LEU A 20 4.59 4.01 -15.60
CA LEU A 20 6.03 3.91 -15.89
C LEU A 20 6.58 2.48 -15.77
N LEU A 21 5.77 1.51 -15.34
CA LEU A 21 6.18 0.12 -15.23
C LEU A 21 6.12 -0.59 -16.58
N ASP A 22 6.85 -1.70 -16.70
CA ASP A 22 6.86 -2.51 -17.90
C ASP A 22 5.47 -3.15 -18.10
N PRO A 23 4.81 -2.95 -19.26
CA PRO A 23 3.56 -3.62 -19.60
C PRO A 23 3.63 -5.15 -19.59
N ALA A 24 4.83 -5.74 -19.75
CA ALA A 24 5.03 -7.18 -19.60
C ALA A 24 4.90 -7.65 -18.15
N GLU A 25 5.10 -6.76 -17.18
CA GLU A 25 5.01 -7.05 -15.74
C GLU A 25 3.66 -6.66 -15.14
N PHE A 26 2.98 -5.65 -15.72
CA PHE A 26 1.65 -5.15 -15.32
C PHE A 26 0.74 -5.04 -16.54
N ARG A 27 -0.28 -5.90 -16.61
CA ARG A 27 -1.12 -6.08 -17.79
C ARG A 27 -1.93 -4.84 -18.14
N TYR A 28 -2.18 -3.98 -17.18
CA TYR A 28 -3.09 -2.84 -17.37
C TYR A 28 -2.40 -1.50 -17.61
N VAL A 29 -1.06 -1.45 -17.68
CA VAL A 29 -0.30 -0.21 -17.91
C VAL A 29 -0.88 0.58 -19.09
N GLY A 30 -1.21 1.86 -18.85
CA GLY A 30 -1.78 2.75 -19.87
C GLY A 30 -3.30 2.63 -20.09
N ALA A 31 -4.02 1.81 -19.32
CA ALA A 31 -5.47 1.70 -19.42
C ALA A 31 -6.20 2.96 -18.90
N LEU A 32 -7.35 3.29 -19.52
CA LEU A 32 -8.20 4.43 -19.14
C LEU A 32 -8.95 4.19 -17.82
N ASP A 33 -9.45 2.96 -17.58
CA ASP A 33 -10.12 2.53 -16.33
C ASP A 33 -9.12 1.87 -15.34
N ALA A 34 -8.02 2.56 -15.15
CA ALA A 34 -6.77 2.01 -14.66
C ALA A 34 -6.79 1.59 -13.18
N GLU A 35 -7.51 2.32 -12.32
CA GLU A 35 -7.31 2.22 -10.87
C GLU A 35 -7.64 0.83 -10.31
N THR A 36 -8.87 0.35 -10.54
CA THR A 36 -9.30 -0.98 -10.07
C THR A 36 -8.41 -2.07 -10.65
N ARG A 37 -8.03 -1.91 -11.93
CA ARG A 37 -7.23 -2.88 -12.67
C ARG A 37 -5.78 -2.95 -12.16
N TYR A 38 -5.17 -1.81 -11.85
CA TYR A 38 -3.84 -1.75 -11.22
C TYR A 38 -3.83 -2.40 -9.84
N ILE A 39 -4.86 -2.16 -9.05
CA ILE A 39 -4.97 -2.80 -7.73
C ILE A 39 -5.06 -4.32 -7.87
N TRP A 40 -5.77 -4.84 -8.89
CA TRP A 40 -5.79 -6.28 -9.16
C TRP A 40 -4.43 -6.83 -9.58
N ASP A 41 -3.72 -6.18 -10.51
CA ASP A 41 -2.39 -6.62 -10.93
C ASP A 41 -1.39 -6.62 -9.76
N ILE A 42 -1.40 -5.57 -8.94
CA ILE A 42 -0.60 -5.50 -7.72
C ILE A 42 -0.99 -6.63 -6.78
N TYR A 43 -2.29 -6.88 -6.62
CA TYR A 43 -2.78 -7.91 -5.71
C TYR A 43 -2.31 -9.29 -6.14
N ASP A 44 -2.52 -9.64 -7.40
CA ASP A 44 -2.07 -10.90 -7.99
C ASP A 44 -0.56 -11.04 -7.78
N ARG A 45 0.23 -10.06 -8.22
CA ARG A 45 1.69 -10.12 -8.13
C ARG A 45 2.19 -10.28 -6.69
N PHE A 46 1.69 -9.46 -5.76
CA PHE A 46 2.20 -9.44 -4.39
C PHE A 46 1.76 -10.67 -3.61
N SER A 47 0.56 -11.21 -3.89
CA SER A 47 0.02 -12.38 -3.20
C SER A 47 0.87 -13.65 -3.42
N PHE A 48 1.52 -13.78 -4.58
CA PHE A 48 2.46 -14.87 -4.85
C PHE A 48 3.81 -14.70 -4.13
N ILE A 49 4.19 -13.48 -3.77
CA ILE A 49 5.50 -13.19 -3.18
C ILE A 49 5.44 -13.27 -1.65
N GLY A 50 4.38 -12.77 -1.03
CA GLY A 50 4.26 -12.78 0.42
C GLY A 50 3.01 -12.10 0.98
N PRO A 51 2.86 -12.11 2.31
CA PRO A 51 1.71 -11.52 2.96
C PRO A 51 1.76 -9.98 2.87
N PHE A 52 0.72 -9.39 2.30
CA PHE A 52 0.52 -7.94 2.27
C PHE A 52 -0.97 -7.60 2.44
N ARG A 53 -1.27 -6.32 2.66
CA ARG A 53 -2.64 -5.78 2.62
C ARG A 53 -2.64 -4.43 1.90
N LEU A 54 -3.64 -4.20 1.06
CA LEU A 54 -3.93 -2.86 0.52
C LEU A 54 -5.07 -2.25 1.30
N ILE A 55 -4.84 -1.06 1.85
CA ILE A 55 -5.79 -0.33 2.68
C ILE A 55 -6.12 0.97 1.94
N LYS A 56 -7.39 1.21 1.63
CA LYS A 56 -7.84 2.51 1.10
C LYS A 56 -7.69 3.57 2.19
N ALA A 57 -7.09 4.70 1.88
CA ALA A 57 -6.83 5.75 2.85
C ALA A 57 -6.87 7.14 2.22
N THR A 58 -6.92 8.18 3.05
CA THR A 58 -6.60 9.55 2.62
C THR A 58 -5.13 9.81 2.91
N VAL A 59 -4.36 10.07 1.87
CA VAL A 59 -2.92 10.40 1.91
C VAL A 59 -2.78 11.82 1.37
N ASN A 60 -2.20 12.74 2.15
CA ASN A 60 -2.04 14.14 1.78
C ASN A 60 -3.34 14.81 1.29
N ASP A 61 -4.44 14.58 2.03
CA ASP A 61 -5.80 15.04 1.69
C ASP A 61 -6.38 14.51 0.36
N GLU A 62 -5.69 13.59 -0.30
CA GLU A 62 -6.14 12.90 -1.51
C GLU A 62 -6.55 11.45 -1.23
N ALA A 63 -7.48 10.93 -2.01
CA ALA A 63 -7.79 9.50 -1.97
C ALA A 63 -6.57 8.69 -2.44
N GLY A 64 -6.27 7.61 -1.73
CA GLY A 64 -5.06 6.82 -1.95
C GLY A 64 -5.11 5.45 -1.28
N TYR A 65 -3.93 4.88 -1.10
CA TYR A 65 -3.71 3.55 -0.58
C TYR A 65 -2.52 3.50 0.38
N VAL A 66 -2.56 2.55 1.31
CA VAL A 66 -1.40 2.10 2.07
C VAL A 66 -1.18 0.63 1.75
N CYS A 67 -0.04 0.30 1.16
CA CYS A 67 0.40 -1.08 0.97
C CYS A 67 1.17 -1.56 2.20
N ALA A 68 0.55 -2.40 3.03
CA ALA A 68 1.10 -2.92 4.27
C ALA A 68 1.78 -4.28 4.03
N VAL A 69 3.11 -4.33 4.09
CA VAL A 69 3.95 -5.52 3.87
C VAL A 69 4.44 -6.15 5.19
N GLY A 70 4.25 -5.47 6.34
CA GLY A 70 4.63 -5.93 7.67
C GLY A 70 3.46 -5.99 8.66
N TRP A 71 2.25 -6.33 8.19
CA TRP A 71 1.01 -6.25 8.99
C TRP A 71 1.01 -7.08 10.28
N ASN A 72 1.76 -8.19 10.31
CA ASN A 72 1.70 -9.13 11.42
C ASN A 72 2.74 -8.85 12.51
N ASP A 73 3.92 -8.34 12.15
CA ASP A 73 5.06 -8.27 13.09
C ASP A 73 5.87 -6.96 13.01
N CYS A 74 5.59 -6.06 12.05
CA CYS A 74 6.28 -4.77 11.89
C CYS A 74 7.83 -4.85 11.83
N ARG A 75 8.37 -6.01 11.47
CA ARG A 75 9.81 -6.31 11.39
C ARG A 75 10.23 -6.43 9.94
N LEU A 76 11.19 -5.61 9.52
CA LEU A 76 11.65 -5.57 8.13
C LEU A 76 12.28 -6.90 7.70
N GLU A 77 13.04 -7.53 8.61
CA GLU A 77 13.75 -8.79 8.39
C GLU A 77 12.83 -10.01 8.18
N ARG A 78 11.54 -9.88 8.49
CA ARG A 78 10.53 -10.93 8.27
C ARG A 78 9.75 -10.75 6.97
N ILE A 79 9.97 -9.65 6.26
CA ILE A 79 9.30 -9.36 5.00
C ILE A 79 10.14 -9.99 3.87
N PRO A 80 9.53 -10.76 2.95
CA PRO A 80 10.26 -11.27 1.80
C PRO A 80 10.99 -10.13 1.06
N PRO A 81 12.31 -10.25 0.81
CA PRO A 81 13.07 -9.18 0.16
C PRO A 81 12.49 -8.75 -1.19
N LEU A 82 12.01 -9.73 -1.96
CA LEU A 82 11.34 -9.50 -3.24
C LEU A 82 10.04 -8.69 -3.07
N LEU A 83 9.29 -8.88 -1.98
CA LEU A 83 8.08 -8.11 -1.70
C LEU A 83 8.43 -6.64 -1.39
N LEU A 84 9.52 -6.41 -0.65
CA LEU A 84 10.03 -5.06 -0.41
C LEU A 84 10.47 -4.39 -1.70
N GLU A 85 11.25 -5.07 -2.54
CA GLU A 85 11.71 -4.55 -3.83
C GLU A 85 10.52 -4.14 -4.72
N TRP A 86 9.53 -5.01 -4.87
CA TRP A 86 8.33 -4.72 -5.64
C TRP A 86 7.51 -3.58 -5.03
N ALA A 87 7.36 -3.55 -3.71
CA ALA A 87 6.65 -2.47 -3.03
C ALA A 87 7.36 -1.12 -3.19
N GLU A 88 8.68 -1.07 -3.05
CA GLU A 88 9.47 0.14 -3.29
C GLU A 88 9.37 0.60 -4.74
N ARG A 89 9.35 -0.32 -5.71
CA ARG A 89 9.21 0.01 -7.13
C ARG A 89 7.82 0.60 -7.45
N VAL A 90 6.76 -0.05 -6.99
CA VAL A 90 5.36 0.35 -7.28
C VAL A 90 4.92 1.56 -6.46
N PHE A 91 5.20 1.58 -5.16
CA PHE A 91 4.70 2.59 -4.22
C PHE A 91 5.73 3.68 -3.92
N GLY A 92 7.01 3.39 -4.07
CA GLY A 92 8.08 4.35 -3.87
C GLY A 92 8.60 4.50 -2.46
N GLY A 93 9.81 5.04 -2.38
CA GLY A 93 10.46 5.36 -1.12
C GLY A 93 10.76 4.12 -0.28
N LYS A 94 11.00 4.33 1.01
CA LYS A 94 11.20 3.27 2.00
C LYS A 94 9.92 3.03 2.80
N PRO A 95 9.71 1.81 3.32
CA PRO A 95 8.53 1.53 4.12
C PRO A 95 8.54 2.41 5.37
N ARG A 96 7.36 2.93 5.72
CA ARG A 96 7.15 3.70 6.94
C ARG A 96 6.50 2.84 8.00
N THR A 97 6.74 3.17 9.26
CA THR A 97 6.04 2.53 10.38
C THR A 97 4.71 3.25 10.60
N PHE A 98 3.61 2.52 10.52
CA PHE A 98 2.28 3.01 10.79
C PHE A 98 1.78 2.48 12.11
N MET A 99 1.23 3.36 12.94
CA MET A 99 0.50 2.98 14.15
C MET A 99 -0.99 3.15 13.94
N ILE A 100 -1.75 2.10 14.26
CA ILE A 100 -3.21 2.09 14.15
C ILE A 100 -3.82 2.59 15.45
N ASP A 101 -4.53 3.71 15.36
CA ASP A 101 -5.48 4.10 16.40
C ASP A 101 -6.86 3.50 16.06
N LYS A 102 -7.25 2.47 16.81
CA LYS A 102 -8.53 1.78 16.63
C LYS A 102 -9.74 2.63 17.01
N ARG A 103 -9.57 3.66 17.85
CA ARG A 103 -10.68 4.51 18.31
C ARG A 103 -11.07 5.51 17.23
N THR A 104 -10.07 6.10 16.58
CA THR A 104 -10.27 7.13 15.56
C THR A 104 -10.25 6.59 14.15
N ARG A 105 -9.87 5.32 13.95
CA ARG A 105 -9.57 4.75 12.63
C ARG A 105 -8.62 5.67 11.87
N THR A 106 -7.49 5.97 12.48
CA THR A 106 -6.44 6.76 11.82
C THR A 106 -5.10 6.07 11.95
N PHE A 107 -4.26 6.29 10.95
CA PHE A 107 -2.87 5.86 10.97
C PHE A 107 -1.99 7.09 11.19
N LYS A 108 -1.05 6.96 12.11
CA LYS A 108 0.08 7.89 12.21
C LYS A 108 1.29 7.20 11.62
N SER A 109 1.93 7.83 10.64
CA SER A 109 3.15 7.31 10.03
C SER A 109 4.38 7.93 10.71
N ARG A 110 5.45 7.16 10.81
CA ARG A 110 6.77 7.61 11.25
C ARG A 110 7.81 7.10 10.26
N ARG A 111 8.65 8.00 9.76
CA ARG A 111 9.82 7.64 8.94
C ARG A 111 10.99 7.19 9.83
N ALA A 112 11.89 6.39 9.28
CA ALA A 112 13.02 5.83 10.02
C ALA A 112 14.11 6.86 10.37
N ASP A 113 14.12 8.01 9.71
CA ASP A 113 15.03 9.14 9.89
C ASP A 113 14.59 10.14 10.97
N GLY A 114 13.47 9.89 11.65
CA GLY A 114 13.06 10.63 12.85
C GLY A 114 12.12 11.81 12.62
N GLU A 115 11.74 12.10 11.37
CA GLU A 115 10.66 13.06 11.08
C GLU A 115 9.29 12.37 11.20
N ASP A 116 8.52 12.79 12.20
CA ASP A 116 7.11 12.46 12.37
C ASP A 116 6.30 13.30 11.36
N GLU A 117 6.03 12.77 10.16
CA GLU A 117 5.14 13.41 9.21
C GLU A 117 4.17 12.43 8.53
N ASP A 118 3.00 13.01 8.19
CA ASP A 118 1.80 12.43 7.58
C ASP A 118 0.85 11.67 8.52
N VAL A 119 -0.28 12.32 8.82
CA VAL A 119 -1.48 11.67 9.37
C VAL A 119 -2.27 11.09 8.21
N VAL A 120 -2.20 9.78 8.03
CA VAL A 120 -3.01 9.06 7.05
C VAL A 120 -4.34 8.70 7.71
N ARG A 121 -5.41 9.38 7.35
CA ARG A 121 -6.75 9.07 7.89
C ARG A 121 -7.29 7.84 7.16
N ASP A 122 -7.67 6.83 7.94
CA ASP A 122 -8.30 5.64 7.38
C ASP A 122 -9.73 6.02 6.99
N ASN A 123 -9.97 6.25 5.70
CA ASN A 123 -11.32 6.23 5.16
C ASN A 123 -11.71 4.77 4.94
N MET A 124 -11.79 4.02 6.03
CA MET A 124 -12.05 2.59 6.01
C MET A 124 -13.49 2.33 5.56
N LEU A 125 -13.69 2.22 4.24
CA LEU A 125 -14.33 1.02 3.73
C LEU A 125 -13.27 -0.08 3.85
N LEU A 126 -13.31 -0.80 4.98
CA LEU A 126 -12.83 -2.18 4.99
C LEU A 126 -13.50 -2.82 3.77
N ILE A 127 -12.75 -3.07 2.70
CA ILE A 127 -13.13 -4.15 1.80
C ILE A 127 -12.83 -5.42 2.58
N SER A 128 -13.65 -5.68 3.60
CA SER A 128 -13.74 -6.95 4.31
C SER A 128 -14.42 -8.02 3.46
N ASN A 129 -14.51 -7.81 2.14
CA ASN A 129 -15.15 -8.69 1.18
C ASN A 129 -14.38 -8.65 -0.15
N LEU A 130 -13.13 -9.12 -0.13
CA LEU A 130 -12.58 -9.79 -1.31
C LEU A 130 -13.15 -11.21 -1.47
N ASP A 131 -14.00 -11.64 -0.53
CA ASP A 131 -14.89 -12.81 -0.66
C ASP A 131 -16.19 -12.50 -1.43
N ALA A 132 -16.46 -11.26 -1.87
CA ALA A 132 -17.70 -10.92 -2.59
C ALA A 132 -17.62 -11.08 -4.13
N PHE A 133 -16.53 -11.64 -4.68
CA PHE A 133 -16.39 -11.89 -6.11
C PHE A 133 -15.80 -13.26 -6.43
N ARG A 134 -16.07 -14.26 -5.59
CA ARG A 134 -15.93 -15.68 -5.96
C ARG A 134 -17.20 -16.19 -6.61
#